data_AF-A0A561Q2B2-F1
#
_entry.id   AF-A0A561Q2B2-F1
#
_cell.length_a   1.000
_cell.length_b   1.000
_cell.length_c   1.000
_cell.angle_alpha   90.00
_cell.angle_beta   90.00
_cell.angle_gamma   90.00
#
_symmetry.space_group_name_H-M   'P 1'
#
loop_
_entity.id
_entity.type
_entity.pdbx_description
1 polymer ?
#
loop_
_entity_poly.entity_id
_entity_poly.type
_entity_poly.pdbx_seq_one_letter_code
_entity_poly.pdbx_strand_id
1 'polypeptide(L)'
;MKHKILLILLLVLCGEWAHAQKADTKNTPATPDTIQIKGLIIIKGKNDKGRTSYKFYNDTAYARHKLKKNLQTKWFVFDLGFNNYIDRSDYTGASFINYYPNNSNYYNGAVAMNAAAQRSYDYSAAGLATFAPREASEPLTPSEFKLITGKSINFNIWLFEQRLNITKHKLNLLYALGLEMNNYRFARSITYLPGYPTQIIRDTVEFSKNKLFAEYISVPVMLNFNSNPARPSRAFQASFGVSGGYLLKSRTKQISQERGKVRKTDDFNLNKWRFGLTSELGYGPVKLYANFALTPLHDYGLQQYPFSIGIRLNGF
;
A
#
# COMPACT_ATOMS: atom_id res chain seq x y z
N MET A 1 -53.10 -56.44 -45.81
CA MET A 1 -51.66 -56.65 -46.08
C MET A 1 -51.21 -55.86 -47.32
N LYS A 2 -51.00 -54.53 -47.28
CA LYS A 2 -50.56 -53.77 -48.48
C LYS A 2 -49.65 -52.56 -48.25
N HIS A 3 -49.09 -52.30 -47.06
CA HIS A 3 -48.25 -51.11 -46.83
C HIS A 3 -46.83 -51.40 -46.27
N LYS A 4 -46.42 -52.66 -46.19
CA LYS A 4 -45.08 -53.03 -45.68
C LYS A 4 -44.04 -53.35 -46.77
N ILE A 5 -44.43 -53.38 -48.05
CA ILE A 5 -43.51 -53.64 -49.17
C ILE A 5 -42.97 -52.33 -49.80
N LEU A 6 -43.65 -51.19 -49.58
CA LEU A 6 -43.22 -49.90 -50.11
C LEU A 6 -42.04 -49.27 -49.34
N LEU A 7 -41.78 -49.73 -48.11
CA LEU A 7 -40.76 -49.12 -47.23
C LEU A 7 -39.34 -49.70 -47.40
N ILE A 8 -39.21 -50.85 -48.09
CA ILE A 8 -37.90 -51.48 -48.33
C ILE A 8 -37.30 -51.05 -49.68
N LEU A 9 -38.13 -50.65 -50.65
CA LEU A 9 -37.65 -50.10 -51.93
C LEU A 9 -37.18 -48.64 -51.84
N LEU A 10 -37.53 -47.91 -50.79
CA LEU A 10 -37.09 -46.51 -50.59
C LEU A 10 -35.75 -46.39 -49.85
N LEU A 11 -35.23 -47.48 -49.28
CA LEU A 11 -33.99 -47.51 -48.49
C LEU A 11 -32.76 -48.00 -49.29
N VAL A 12 -32.93 -48.40 -50.56
CA VAL A 12 -31.86 -48.97 -51.41
C VAL A 12 -31.49 -48.07 -52.61
N LEU A 13 -32.15 -46.91 -52.79
CA LEU A 13 -31.90 -46.00 -53.94
C LEU A 13 -31.25 -44.65 -53.59
N CYS A 14 -30.67 -44.48 -52.40
CA CYS A 14 -29.90 -43.28 -52.05
C CYS A 14 -28.48 -43.60 -51.55
N GLY A 15 -27.91 -44.69 -52.06
CA GLY A 15 -26.48 -44.92 -52.02
C GLY A 15 -25.77 -44.09 -53.10
N GLU A 16 -24.80 -43.29 -52.65
CA GLU A 16 -23.67 -42.78 -53.43
C GLU A 16 -23.96 -41.75 -54.54
N TRP A 17 -24.09 -40.49 -54.12
CA TRP A 17 -23.43 -39.39 -54.83
C TRP A 17 -22.57 -38.64 -53.82
N ALA A 18 -21.36 -39.15 -53.60
CA ALA A 18 -20.29 -38.37 -53.03
C ALA A 18 -19.94 -37.26 -54.02
N HIS A 19 -20.54 -36.08 -53.84
CA HIS A 19 -19.96 -34.89 -54.43
C HIS A 19 -18.65 -34.60 -53.70
N ALA A 20 -17.54 -35.06 -54.29
CA ALA A 20 -16.25 -34.45 -54.07
C ALA A 20 -16.33 -33.00 -54.58
N GLN A 21 -16.84 -32.09 -53.76
CA GLN A 21 -16.44 -30.69 -53.88
C GLN A 21 -14.96 -30.66 -53.55
N LYS A 22 -14.12 -30.58 -54.59
CA LYS A 22 -12.82 -29.94 -54.47
C LYS A 22 -13.10 -28.57 -53.86
N ALA A 23 -12.89 -28.45 -52.55
CA ALA A 23 -12.76 -27.16 -51.93
C ALA A 23 -11.62 -26.46 -52.67
N ASP A 24 -11.97 -25.37 -53.35
CA ASP A 24 -11.00 -24.44 -53.87
C ASP A 24 -10.20 -23.93 -52.66
N THR A 25 -8.95 -24.38 -52.54
CA THR A 25 -8.04 -24.04 -51.45
C THR A 25 -7.54 -22.61 -51.63
N LYS A 26 -8.44 -21.64 -51.68
CA LYS A 26 -8.14 -20.22 -51.56
C LYS A 26 -9.21 -19.57 -50.69
N ASN A 27 -8.81 -19.25 -49.46
CA ASN A 27 -9.48 -18.39 -48.49
C ASN A 27 -10.59 -19.00 -47.63
N THR A 28 -10.34 -20.14 -46.98
CA THR A 28 -10.94 -20.35 -45.65
C THR A 28 -10.21 -19.44 -44.67
N PRO A 29 -10.87 -18.49 -43.98
CA PRO A 29 -10.21 -17.72 -42.93
C PRO A 29 -9.66 -18.72 -41.92
N ALA A 30 -8.34 -18.72 -41.71
CA ALA A 30 -7.72 -19.59 -40.72
C ALA A 30 -8.48 -19.40 -39.39
N THR A 31 -9.06 -20.48 -38.86
CA THR A 31 -9.71 -20.49 -37.54
C THR A 31 -8.70 -19.92 -36.55
N PRO A 32 -8.98 -18.77 -35.92
CA PRO A 32 -7.98 -18.13 -35.08
C PRO A 32 -7.76 -18.95 -33.81
N ASP A 33 -6.50 -19.23 -33.48
CA ASP A 33 -6.15 -19.98 -32.27
C ASP A 33 -6.56 -19.17 -31.05
N THR A 34 -7.35 -19.78 -30.16
CA THR A 34 -7.81 -19.13 -28.92
C THR A 34 -7.06 -19.71 -27.72
N ILE A 35 -6.36 -18.87 -26.98
CA ILE A 35 -5.63 -19.23 -25.75
C ILE A 35 -6.34 -18.56 -24.57
N GLN A 36 -6.69 -19.33 -23.54
CA GLN A 36 -7.30 -18.80 -22.32
C GLN A 36 -6.35 -18.90 -21.14
N ILE A 37 -6.04 -17.77 -20.50
CA ILE A 37 -5.16 -17.68 -19.33
C ILE A 37 -5.89 -16.84 -18.27
N LYS A 38 -6.46 -17.51 -17.26
CA LYS A 38 -7.05 -16.91 -16.03
C LYS A 38 -7.68 -15.53 -16.21
N GLY A 39 -8.82 -15.47 -16.91
CA GLY A 39 -9.55 -14.22 -17.14
C GLY A 39 -9.15 -13.44 -18.40
N LEU A 40 -8.13 -13.89 -19.14
CA LEU A 40 -7.71 -13.35 -20.42
C LEU A 40 -7.93 -14.38 -21.54
N ILE A 41 -8.57 -13.95 -22.63
CA ILE A 41 -8.70 -14.72 -23.87
C ILE A 41 -7.83 -14.01 -24.91
N ILE A 42 -6.86 -14.73 -25.46
CA ILE A 42 -5.97 -14.27 -26.52
C ILE A 42 -6.39 -14.97 -27.80
N ILE A 43 -6.81 -14.21 -28.79
CA ILE A 43 -7.16 -14.72 -30.12
C ILE A 43 -6.02 -14.37 -31.06
N LYS A 44 -5.32 -15.39 -31.56
CA LYS A 44 -4.25 -15.27 -32.55
C LYS A 44 -4.84 -15.50 -33.93
N GLY A 45 -4.66 -14.53 -34.82
CA GLY A 45 -5.13 -14.63 -36.21
C GLY A 45 -4.19 -13.94 -37.19
N LYS A 46 -4.58 -13.86 -38.46
CA LYS A 46 -3.89 -13.05 -39.48
C LYS A 46 -4.68 -11.77 -39.73
N ASN A 47 -3.99 -10.64 -39.90
CA ASN A 47 -4.61 -9.40 -40.36
C ASN A 47 -4.79 -9.41 -41.88
N ASP A 48 -5.45 -8.38 -42.43
CA ASP A 48 -5.74 -8.26 -43.88
C ASP A 48 -4.47 -8.25 -44.76
N LYS A 49 -3.29 -8.04 -44.15
CA LYS A 49 -1.97 -8.08 -44.79
C LYS A 49 -1.22 -9.41 -44.56
N GLY A 50 -1.89 -10.43 -44.05
CA GLY A 50 -1.33 -11.77 -43.78
C GLY A 50 -0.38 -11.89 -42.59
N ARG A 51 -0.16 -10.80 -41.82
CA ARG A 51 0.71 -10.80 -40.63
C ARG A 51 -0.03 -11.32 -39.41
N THR A 52 0.70 -12.01 -38.52
CA THR A 52 0.17 -12.46 -37.23
C THR A 52 -0.33 -11.27 -36.40
N SER A 53 -1.53 -11.41 -35.85
CA SER A 53 -2.17 -10.43 -34.98
C SER A 53 -2.70 -11.13 -33.73
N TYR A 54 -2.70 -10.41 -32.61
CA TYR A 54 -3.22 -10.87 -31.33
C TYR A 54 -4.32 -9.92 -30.87
N LYS A 55 -5.49 -10.47 -30.55
CA LYS A 55 -6.59 -9.73 -29.92
C LYS A 55 -6.79 -10.23 -28.51
N PHE A 56 -6.93 -9.32 -27.57
CA PHE A 56 -7.04 -9.62 -26.14
C PHE A 56 -8.45 -9.28 -25.65
N TYR A 57 -9.13 -10.26 -25.06
CA TYR A 57 -10.47 -10.11 -24.50
C TYR A 57 -10.47 -10.52 -23.02
N ASN A 58 -11.34 -9.89 -22.23
CA ASN A 58 -11.55 -10.31 -20.85
C ASN A 58 -12.58 -11.45 -20.82
N ASP A 59 -12.24 -12.56 -20.17
CA ASP A 59 -13.16 -13.68 -19.97
C ASP A 59 -14.16 -13.35 -18.84
N THR A 60 -15.33 -12.87 -19.23
CA THR A 60 -16.43 -12.61 -18.30
C THR A 60 -17.07 -13.89 -17.73
N ALA A 61 -16.95 -15.03 -18.41
CA ALA A 61 -17.45 -16.30 -17.88
C ALA A 61 -16.58 -16.77 -16.71
N TYR A 62 -15.26 -16.66 -16.84
CA TYR A 62 -14.32 -16.88 -15.75
C TYR A 62 -14.62 -15.98 -14.53
N ALA A 63 -14.84 -14.68 -14.76
CA ALA A 63 -15.19 -13.74 -13.69
C ALA A 63 -16.47 -14.17 -12.96
N ARG A 64 -17.55 -14.48 -13.71
CA ARG A 64 -18.83 -14.96 -13.13
C ARG A 64 -18.68 -16.26 -12.35
N HIS A 65 -17.86 -17.19 -12.81
CA HIS A 65 -17.61 -18.44 -12.09
C HIS A 65 -16.96 -18.17 -10.72
N LYS A 66 -16.02 -17.22 -10.65
CA LYS A 66 -15.37 -16.80 -9.40
C LYS A 66 -16.36 -16.19 -8.40
N LEU A 67 -17.39 -15.49 -8.90
CA LEU A 67 -18.48 -14.92 -8.08
C LEU A 67 -19.40 -15.99 -7.47
N LYS A 68 -19.24 -17.28 -7.78
CA LYS A 68 -19.98 -18.33 -7.03
C LYS A 68 -19.47 -18.50 -5.59
N LYS A 69 -18.24 -18.03 -5.30
CA LYS A 69 -17.63 -18.11 -3.97
C LYS A 69 -17.84 -16.82 -3.21
N ASN A 70 -18.41 -16.91 -2.01
CA ASN A 70 -18.59 -15.75 -1.11
C ASN A 70 -17.25 -15.23 -0.57
N LEU A 71 -16.28 -16.11 -0.32
CA LEU A 71 -14.95 -15.74 0.11
C LEU A 71 -13.96 -15.88 -1.05
N GLN A 72 -13.23 -14.81 -1.33
CA GLN A 72 -12.11 -14.83 -2.26
C GLN A 72 -10.84 -14.47 -1.50
N THR A 73 -9.72 -15.12 -1.84
CA THR A 73 -8.40 -14.84 -1.27
C THR A 73 -7.42 -14.40 -2.36
N LYS A 74 -6.62 -13.39 -2.06
CA LYS A 74 -5.44 -12.97 -2.82
C LYS A 74 -4.23 -13.16 -1.93
N TRP A 75 -3.18 -13.77 -2.47
CA TRP A 75 -1.91 -13.96 -1.80
C TRP A 75 -0.89 -12.99 -2.38
N PHE A 76 -0.01 -12.48 -1.53
CA PHE A 76 1.08 -11.59 -1.94
C PHE A 76 0.56 -10.39 -2.73
N VAL A 77 -0.16 -9.53 -2.03
CA VAL A 77 -0.54 -8.20 -2.54
C VAL A 77 0.56 -7.23 -2.14
N PHE A 78 0.98 -6.38 -3.07
CA PHE A 78 2.11 -5.48 -2.88
C PHE A 78 1.67 -4.04 -3.02
N ASP A 79 2.11 -3.20 -2.09
CA ASP A 79 1.91 -1.76 -2.17
C ASP A 79 3.25 -1.07 -2.32
N LEU A 80 3.29 -0.05 -3.19
CA LEU A 80 4.42 0.85 -3.33
C LEU A 80 3.90 2.28 -3.32
N GLY A 81 4.45 3.11 -2.44
CA GLY A 81 3.99 4.48 -2.29
C GLY A 81 4.98 5.39 -1.62
N PHE A 82 4.50 6.58 -1.26
CA PHE A 82 5.26 7.59 -0.55
C PHE A 82 4.68 7.80 0.85
N ASN A 83 5.57 8.05 1.79
CA ASN A 83 5.27 8.37 3.17
C ASN A 83 5.51 9.84 3.44
N ASN A 84 4.65 10.41 4.26
CA ASN A 84 4.88 11.67 4.92
C ASN A 84 4.17 11.66 6.28
N TYR A 85 4.15 12.78 7.00
CA TYR A 85 3.35 12.94 8.19
C TYR A 85 2.82 14.37 8.31
N ILE A 86 1.75 14.54 9.09
CA ILE A 86 1.31 15.86 9.57
C ILE A 86 1.94 16.09 10.92
N ASP A 87 2.67 17.19 11.07
CA ASP A 87 3.36 17.53 12.32
C ASP A 87 2.54 18.53 13.14
N ARG A 88 2.27 18.19 14.40
CA ARG A 88 1.55 19.05 15.37
C ARG A 88 2.37 19.34 16.63
N SER A 89 3.68 19.08 16.59
CA SER A 89 4.55 19.24 17.77
C SER A 89 4.70 20.71 18.18
N ASP A 90 4.84 20.99 19.49
CA ASP A 90 5.00 22.36 20.02
C ASP A 90 6.46 22.84 19.98
N TYR A 91 6.90 23.23 18.79
CA TYR A 91 8.25 23.75 18.56
C TYR A 91 8.53 25.09 19.24
N THR A 92 7.52 25.96 19.35
CA THR A 92 7.66 27.28 19.97
C THR A 92 7.90 27.14 21.46
N GLY A 93 7.09 26.34 22.15
CA GLY A 93 7.29 26.05 23.56
C GLY A 93 8.59 25.31 23.83
N ALA A 94 8.96 24.32 23.00
CA ALA A 94 10.23 23.61 23.15
C ALA A 94 11.44 24.55 23.00
N SER A 95 11.38 25.48 22.03
CA SER A 95 12.44 26.49 21.85
C SER A 95 12.52 27.46 23.02
N PHE A 96 11.37 27.86 23.59
CA PHE A 96 11.32 28.70 24.79
C PHE A 96 11.99 28.02 25.99
N ILE A 97 11.69 26.75 26.23
CA ILE A 97 12.30 25.95 27.31
C ILE A 97 13.82 25.90 27.16
N ASN A 98 14.31 25.69 25.94
CA ASN A 98 15.75 25.64 25.66
C ASN A 98 16.46 27.00 25.83
N TYR A 99 15.74 28.12 25.62
CA TYR A 99 16.30 29.47 25.79
C TYR A 99 16.39 29.88 27.27
N TYR A 100 15.50 29.38 28.13
CA TYR A 100 15.43 29.72 29.55
C TYR A 100 15.60 28.51 30.48
N PRO A 101 16.73 27.78 30.45
CA PRO A 101 16.89 26.51 31.18
C PRO A 101 16.85 26.65 32.72
N ASN A 102 17.06 27.86 33.25
CA ASN A 102 17.19 28.13 34.69
C ASN A 102 16.13 29.08 35.26
N ASN A 103 15.09 29.44 34.51
CA ASN A 103 14.15 30.49 34.93
C ASN A 103 12.72 29.95 34.99
N SER A 104 12.02 30.14 36.13
CA SER A 104 10.63 29.73 36.44
C SER A 104 9.54 30.42 35.60
N ASN A 105 9.80 30.67 34.32
CA ASN A 105 8.88 31.42 33.46
C ASN A 105 7.79 30.51 32.89
N TYR A 106 6.56 31.03 32.88
CA TYR A 106 5.38 30.37 32.34
C TYR A 106 5.15 30.80 30.88
N TYR A 107 5.06 29.83 29.96
CA TYR A 107 4.56 30.05 28.61
C TYR A 107 3.41 29.09 28.33
N ASN A 108 2.18 29.61 28.25
CA ASN A 108 0.99 28.87 27.84
C ASN A 108 0.84 27.45 28.48
N GLY A 109 1.05 27.36 29.80
CA GLY A 109 0.97 26.10 30.56
C GLY A 109 2.26 25.26 30.60
N ALA A 110 3.31 25.65 29.89
CA ALA A 110 4.65 25.09 30.01
C ALA A 110 5.49 25.92 30.99
N VAL A 111 6.09 25.25 31.97
CA VAL A 111 7.01 25.87 32.92
C VAL A 111 8.43 25.68 32.39
N ALA A 112 9.11 26.77 32.05
CA ALA A 112 10.57 26.75 32.06
C ALA A 112 10.94 26.62 33.53
N MET A 113 11.47 25.49 33.96
CA MET A 113 11.96 25.30 35.32
C MET A 113 13.19 24.42 35.18
N ASN A 114 14.26 24.79 35.92
CA ASN A 114 15.55 24.11 36.04
C ASN A 114 15.66 22.84 35.18
N ALA A 115 16.42 22.88 34.08
CA ALA A 115 16.59 21.78 33.11
C ALA A 115 17.05 20.43 33.73
N ALA A 116 17.37 20.40 35.02
CA ALA A 116 17.61 19.20 35.81
C ALA A 116 16.36 18.57 36.47
N ALA A 117 15.19 19.21 36.48
CA ALA A 117 14.14 18.85 37.45
C ALA A 117 13.03 17.93 36.95
N GLN A 118 12.47 18.02 35.73
CA GLN A 118 11.51 17.01 35.26
C GLN A 118 11.54 16.80 33.75
N ARG A 119 12.15 15.68 33.33
CA ARG A 119 11.91 15.11 32.00
C ARG A 119 10.42 14.80 31.89
N SER A 120 9.76 15.33 30.85
CA SER A 120 8.39 14.95 30.53
C SER A 120 8.37 13.93 29.40
N TYR A 121 7.42 13.00 29.46
CA TYR A 121 7.21 11.94 28.47
C TYR A 121 5.78 12.04 27.92
N ASP A 122 5.43 13.25 27.49
CA ASP A 122 4.16 13.58 26.85
C ASP A 122 4.40 14.34 25.54
N TYR A 123 3.34 14.84 24.90
CA TYR A 123 3.43 15.65 23.68
C TYR A 123 3.52 17.17 23.97
N SER A 124 3.87 17.57 25.20
CA SER A 124 4.06 18.98 25.55
C SER A 124 5.36 19.54 24.98
N ALA A 125 5.53 20.85 25.05
CA ALA A 125 6.80 21.53 24.81
C ALA A 125 7.97 20.91 25.58
N ALA A 126 7.77 20.54 26.84
CA ALA A 126 8.80 19.93 27.69
C ALA A 126 9.11 18.49 27.27
N GLY A 127 8.10 17.74 26.83
CA GLY A 127 8.29 16.41 26.25
C GLY A 127 9.07 16.47 24.93
N LEU A 128 8.77 17.45 24.08
CA LEU A 128 9.52 17.67 22.85
C LEU A 128 10.96 18.10 23.11
N ALA A 129 11.20 19.00 24.07
CA ALA A 129 12.55 19.39 24.48
C ALA A 129 13.32 18.22 25.12
N THR A 130 12.64 17.34 25.86
CA THR A 130 13.23 16.10 26.41
C THR A 130 13.65 15.15 25.29
N PHE A 131 12.80 14.98 24.27
CA PHE A 131 13.02 14.07 23.16
C PHE A 131 14.02 14.58 22.13
N ALA A 132 14.00 15.89 21.85
CA ALA A 132 14.87 16.54 20.87
C ALA A 132 15.52 17.81 21.46
N PRO A 133 16.42 17.66 22.45
CA PRO A 133 17.04 18.81 23.12
C PRO A 133 17.83 19.67 22.15
N ARG A 134 17.81 21.00 22.35
CA ARG A 134 18.56 21.97 21.56
C ARG A 134 19.15 23.06 22.44
N GLU A 135 20.25 23.63 21.98
CA GLU A 135 20.83 24.83 22.58
C GLU A 135 20.01 26.06 22.20
N ALA A 136 20.04 27.10 23.05
CA ALA A 136 19.35 28.37 22.81
C ALA A 136 19.79 29.06 21.51
N SER A 137 21.05 28.87 21.10
CA SER A 137 21.61 29.41 19.85
C SER A 137 21.10 28.68 18.59
N GLU A 138 20.57 27.47 18.74
CA GLU A 138 20.14 26.60 17.65
C GLU A 138 18.74 26.02 17.92
N PRO A 139 17.69 26.85 17.99
CA PRO A 139 16.37 26.43 18.44
C PRO A 139 15.78 25.30 17.59
N LEU A 140 14.93 24.48 18.22
CA LEU A 140 14.24 23.38 17.55
C LEU A 140 13.13 23.95 16.67
N THR A 141 13.20 23.70 15.36
CA THR A 141 12.17 24.15 14.41
C THR A 141 11.53 22.97 13.69
N PRO A 142 10.33 23.13 13.11
CA PRO A 142 9.69 22.08 12.30
C PRO A 142 10.58 21.60 11.14
N SER A 143 11.47 22.46 10.64
CA SER A 143 12.37 22.14 9.52
C SER A 143 13.36 21.01 9.85
N GLU A 144 13.64 20.76 11.13
CA GLU A 144 14.58 19.75 11.62
C GLU A 144 14.15 18.34 11.21
N PHE A 145 12.84 18.09 11.21
CA PHE A 145 12.27 16.78 10.92
C PHE A 145 11.77 16.64 9.48
N LYS A 146 11.72 17.74 8.71
CA LYS A 146 11.21 17.75 7.33
C LYS A 146 11.69 16.56 6.51
N LEU A 147 10.74 15.86 5.89
CA LEU A 147 11.03 14.74 5.03
C LEU A 147 11.30 15.16 3.58
N ILE A 148 12.17 14.39 2.92
CA ILE A 148 12.28 14.39 1.46
C ILE A 148 11.23 13.42 0.93
N THR A 149 10.05 13.95 0.59
CA THR A 149 8.86 13.14 0.22
C THR A 149 9.16 12.12 -0.87
N GLY A 150 9.80 12.51 -1.98
CA GLY A 150 10.15 11.58 -3.08
C GLY A 150 11.15 10.47 -2.72
N LYS A 151 11.79 10.54 -1.55
CA LYS A 151 12.72 9.52 -1.04
C LYS A 151 12.19 8.79 0.20
N SER A 152 11.02 9.20 0.70
CA SER A 152 10.31 8.58 1.81
C SER A 152 9.28 7.63 1.23
N ILE A 153 9.67 6.38 1.02
CA ILE A 153 8.91 5.38 0.26
C ILE A 153 8.43 4.29 1.21
N ASN A 154 7.21 3.79 1.07
CA ASN A 154 6.82 2.53 1.71
C ASN A 154 6.74 1.38 0.72
N PHE A 155 6.94 0.18 1.26
CA PHE A 155 6.69 -1.06 0.56
C PHE A 155 5.91 -1.97 1.51
N ASN A 156 4.69 -2.35 1.14
CA ASN A 156 3.89 -3.24 1.98
C ASN A 156 3.70 -4.58 1.29
N ILE A 157 3.72 -5.64 2.09
CA ILE A 157 3.49 -7.01 1.64
C ILE A 157 2.31 -7.55 2.44
N TRP A 158 1.16 -7.71 1.80
CA TRP A 158 0.03 -8.42 2.40
C TRP A 158 0.18 -9.90 2.10
N LEU A 159 0.38 -10.69 3.16
CA LEU A 159 0.50 -12.14 3.09
C LEU A 159 -0.77 -12.71 2.48
N PHE A 160 -1.92 -12.27 2.98
CA PHE A 160 -3.21 -12.50 2.36
C PHE A 160 -4.10 -11.26 2.44
N GLU A 161 -4.95 -11.12 1.44
CA GLU A 161 -6.10 -10.21 1.40
C GLU A 161 -7.33 -11.08 1.13
N GLN A 162 -8.37 -10.94 1.95
CA GLN A 162 -9.62 -11.68 1.83
C GLN A 162 -10.78 -10.71 1.58
N ARG A 163 -11.62 -11.07 0.61
CA ARG A 163 -12.86 -10.36 0.27
C ARG A 163 -14.03 -11.30 0.52
N LEU A 164 -14.83 -10.97 1.52
CA LEU A 164 -16.06 -11.63 1.88
C LEU A 164 -17.25 -10.88 1.30
N ASN A 165 -18.06 -11.55 0.48
CA ASN A 165 -19.28 -11.01 -0.08
C ASN A 165 -20.33 -10.75 1.00
N ILE A 166 -20.88 -9.53 1.01
CA ILE A 166 -22.05 -9.16 1.82
C ILE A 166 -23.30 -9.14 0.94
N THR A 167 -23.24 -8.49 -0.23
CA THR A 167 -24.40 -8.37 -1.12
C THR A 167 -24.00 -8.39 -2.58
N LYS A 168 -24.40 -9.47 -3.29
CA LYS A 168 -24.28 -9.64 -4.76
C LYS A 168 -22.87 -9.31 -5.30
N HIS A 169 -21.84 -9.45 -4.49
CA HIS A 169 -20.44 -9.05 -4.72
C HIS A 169 -20.22 -7.56 -5.01
N LYS A 170 -21.26 -6.73 -4.91
CA LYS A 170 -21.18 -5.28 -5.03
C LYS A 170 -20.75 -4.62 -3.74
N LEU A 171 -21.14 -5.20 -2.60
CA LEU A 171 -20.69 -4.80 -1.28
C LEU A 171 -20.00 -5.99 -0.62
N ASN A 172 -18.79 -5.76 -0.10
CA ASN A 172 -17.94 -6.78 0.47
C ASN A 172 -17.25 -6.26 1.74
N LEU A 173 -16.91 -7.17 2.65
CA LEU A 173 -15.94 -6.94 3.70
C LEU A 173 -14.57 -7.35 3.18
N LEU A 174 -13.58 -6.46 3.27
CA LEU A 174 -12.19 -6.72 2.91
C LEU A 174 -11.33 -6.65 4.17
N TYR A 175 -10.53 -7.68 4.41
CA TYR A 175 -9.54 -7.68 5.47
C TYR A 175 -8.26 -8.36 5.01
N ALA A 176 -7.13 -7.97 5.60
CA ALA A 176 -5.83 -8.49 5.20
C ALA A 176 -4.91 -8.65 6.42
N LEU A 177 -3.81 -9.38 6.23
CA LEU A 177 -2.68 -9.41 7.17
C LEU A 177 -1.41 -9.18 6.37
N GLY A 178 -0.59 -8.23 6.82
CA GLY A 178 0.61 -7.87 6.09
C GLY A 178 1.66 -7.15 6.91
N LEU A 179 2.80 -6.93 6.26
CA LEU A 179 3.91 -6.15 6.76
C LEU A 179 3.94 -4.81 6.03
N GLU A 180 3.96 -3.72 6.78
CA GLU A 180 4.09 -2.37 6.25
C GLU A 180 5.47 -1.82 6.56
N MET A 181 6.30 -1.68 5.52
CA MET A 181 7.68 -1.25 5.64
C MET A 181 7.82 0.22 5.26
N ASN A 182 7.93 1.07 6.26
CA ASN A 182 7.88 2.52 6.13
C ASN A 182 9.28 3.13 6.18
N ASN A 183 9.59 4.00 5.22
CA ASN A 183 10.86 4.71 5.19
C ASN A 183 10.63 6.22 5.23
N TYR A 184 11.25 6.89 6.20
CA TYR A 184 11.21 8.33 6.37
C TYR A 184 12.60 8.89 6.12
N ARG A 185 12.78 9.66 5.05
CA ARG A 185 14.08 10.26 4.66
C ARG A 185 14.12 11.70 5.14
N PHE A 186 14.91 12.00 6.16
CA PHE A 186 15.06 13.35 6.72
C PHE A 186 15.91 14.25 5.81
N ALA A 187 15.49 15.49 5.62
CA ALA A 187 16.28 16.49 4.89
C ALA A 187 17.49 16.95 5.71
N ARG A 188 17.33 17.11 7.03
CA ARG A 188 18.39 17.50 7.96
C ARG A 188 19.19 16.29 8.46
N SER A 189 20.47 16.52 8.77
CA SER A 189 21.30 15.62 9.56
C SER A 189 20.89 15.61 11.03
N ILE A 190 20.02 14.68 11.38
CA ILE A 190 19.63 14.34 12.75
C ILE A 190 20.03 12.91 13.07
N THR A 191 20.39 12.67 14.33
CA THR A 191 20.77 11.34 14.84
C THR A 191 19.90 10.97 16.02
N TYR A 192 19.30 9.79 15.93
CA TYR A 192 18.68 9.14 17.08
C TYR A 192 19.78 8.53 17.93
N LEU A 193 19.88 8.99 19.18
CA LEU A 193 20.69 8.40 20.22
C LEU A 193 19.86 7.31 20.91
N PRO A 194 20.17 6.03 20.67
CA PRO A 194 19.47 4.93 21.33
C PRO A 194 19.66 5.01 22.85
N GLY A 195 18.64 4.66 23.61
CA GLY A 195 18.64 4.77 25.07
C GLY A 195 17.25 4.84 25.68
N TYR A 196 17.20 4.81 27.02
CA TYR A 196 15.99 4.93 27.84
C TYR A 196 16.15 6.15 28.76
N PRO A 197 15.85 7.38 28.30
CA PRO A 197 15.08 7.72 27.10
C PRO A 197 15.91 7.91 25.82
N THR A 198 15.27 7.69 24.67
CA THR A 198 15.84 7.98 23.34
C THR A 198 15.85 9.49 23.13
N GLN A 199 16.89 10.01 22.49
CA GLN A 199 16.97 11.43 22.11
C GLN A 199 17.29 11.63 20.63
N ILE A 200 16.89 12.77 20.07
CA ILE A 200 17.24 13.19 18.72
C ILE A 200 18.09 14.45 18.77
N ILE A 201 19.33 14.33 18.34
CA ILE A 201 20.25 15.46 18.24
C ILE A 201 20.45 15.88 16.78
N ARG A 202 20.83 17.14 16.59
CA ARG A 202 21.43 17.59 15.34
C ARG A 202 22.86 17.07 15.30
N ASP A 203 23.21 16.35 14.24
CA ASP A 203 24.56 15.81 14.11
C ASP A 203 25.48 16.88 13.50
N THR A 204 26.73 16.92 13.95
CA THR A 204 27.78 17.77 13.35
C THR A 204 28.19 17.27 11.96
N VAL A 205 27.92 16.00 11.65
CA VAL A 205 28.26 15.37 10.38
C VAL A 205 27.13 15.48 9.37
N GLU A 206 27.47 15.87 8.15
CA GLU A 206 26.51 15.94 7.05
C GLU A 206 26.22 14.55 6.44
N PHE A 207 24.93 14.20 6.34
CA PHE A 207 24.49 12.90 5.85
C PHE A 207 23.91 12.98 4.44
N SER A 208 24.60 12.35 3.48
CA SER A 208 24.05 12.07 2.14
C SER A 208 22.79 11.17 2.18
N LYS A 209 22.67 10.34 3.23
CA LYS A 209 21.48 9.55 3.54
C LYS A 209 21.22 9.56 5.04
N ASN A 210 20.08 10.08 5.46
CA ASN A 210 19.56 10.03 6.81
C ASN A 210 18.12 9.52 6.77
N LYS A 211 17.85 8.38 7.40
CA LYS A 211 16.62 7.64 7.22
C LYS A 211 16.22 6.87 8.47
N LEU A 212 14.96 6.98 8.85
CA LEU A 212 14.29 6.11 9.80
C LEU A 212 13.46 5.06 9.05
N PHE A 213 13.57 3.81 9.47
CA PHE A 213 12.79 2.66 9.00
C PHE A 213 11.91 2.16 10.12
N ALA A 214 10.63 1.94 9.83
CA ALA A 214 9.66 1.34 10.76
C ALA A 214 8.85 0.26 10.04
N GLU A 215 8.80 -0.93 10.61
CA GLU A 215 8.12 -2.10 10.07
C GLU A 215 7.00 -2.51 11.02
N TYR A 216 5.77 -2.52 10.54
CA TYR A 216 4.58 -2.88 11.30
C TYR A 216 3.94 -4.14 10.73
N ILE A 217 3.57 -5.10 11.57
CA ILE A 217 2.55 -6.09 11.19
C ILE A 217 1.19 -5.43 11.33
N SER A 218 0.36 -5.46 10.29
CA SER A 218 -0.87 -4.70 10.22
C SER A 218 -2.03 -5.52 9.69
N VAL A 219 -3.22 -5.21 10.21
CA VAL A 219 -4.51 -5.78 9.83
C VAL A 219 -5.47 -4.65 9.49
N PRO A 220 -5.72 -4.39 8.20
CA PRO A 220 -6.80 -3.52 7.76
C PRO A 220 -8.13 -4.29 7.71
N VAL A 221 -9.22 -3.58 8.00
CA VAL A 221 -10.61 -4.03 7.83
C VAL A 221 -11.38 -2.91 7.14
N MET A 222 -11.96 -3.20 5.98
CA MET A 222 -12.58 -2.21 5.09
C MET A 222 -13.91 -2.71 4.55
N LEU A 223 -14.85 -1.79 4.36
CA LEU A 223 -15.98 -2.00 3.47
C LEU A 223 -15.53 -1.71 2.04
N ASN A 224 -15.80 -2.65 1.14
CA ASN A 224 -15.42 -2.57 -0.26
C ASN A 224 -16.67 -2.56 -1.15
N PHE A 225 -16.83 -1.50 -1.93
CA PHE A 225 -17.79 -1.38 -3.01
C PHE A 225 -17.14 -1.76 -4.34
N ASN A 226 -17.87 -2.53 -5.16
CA ASN A 226 -17.48 -2.90 -6.51
C ASN A 226 -18.64 -2.67 -7.48
N SER A 227 -18.46 -1.77 -8.45
CA SER A 227 -19.53 -1.37 -9.37
C SER A 227 -19.93 -2.48 -10.34
N ASN A 228 -18.97 -3.30 -10.79
CA ASN A 228 -19.20 -4.35 -11.78
C ASN A 228 -18.38 -5.62 -11.50
N PRO A 229 -18.85 -6.48 -10.57
CA PRO A 229 -18.13 -7.70 -10.21
C PRO A 229 -17.95 -8.68 -11.37
N ALA A 230 -18.87 -8.68 -12.36
CA ALA A 230 -18.83 -9.58 -13.52
C ALA A 230 -17.87 -9.11 -14.62
N ARG A 231 -17.43 -7.84 -14.59
CA ARG A 231 -16.46 -7.27 -15.53
C ARG A 231 -15.36 -6.50 -14.78
N PRO A 232 -14.42 -7.20 -14.10
CA PRO A 232 -13.43 -6.58 -13.23
C PRO A 232 -12.55 -5.52 -13.90
N SER A 233 -12.23 -5.69 -15.19
CA SER A 233 -11.40 -4.74 -15.95
C SER A 233 -12.06 -3.38 -16.20
N ARG A 234 -13.39 -3.27 -16.01
CA ARG A 234 -14.17 -2.03 -16.10
C ARG A 234 -14.94 -1.75 -14.81
N ALA A 235 -14.52 -2.37 -13.71
CA ALA A 235 -15.11 -2.16 -12.40
C ALA A 235 -14.42 -0.98 -11.72
N PHE A 236 -15.23 -0.05 -11.23
CA PHE A 236 -14.82 0.90 -10.21
C PHE A 236 -14.90 0.20 -8.86
N GLN A 237 -13.87 0.40 -8.04
CA GLN A 237 -13.78 -0.17 -6.70
C GLN A 237 -13.42 0.94 -5.72
N ALA A 238 -14.12 0.97 -4.58
CA ALA A 238 -13.81 1.87 -3.48
C ALA A 238 -13.82 1.08 -2.18
N SER A 239 -12.75 1.15 -1.42
CA SER A 239 -12.64 0.55 -0.09
C SER A 239 -12.41 1.65 0.94
N PHE A 240 -13.04 1.54 2.11
CA PHE A 240 -12.79 2.43 3.25
C PHE A 240 -12.94 1.68 4.55
N GLY A 241 -12.08 1.97 5.52
CA GLY A 241 -12.18 1.40 6.86
C GLY A 241 -11.01 1.78 7.75
N VAL A 242 -10.69 0.87 8.67
CA VAL A 242 -9.71 1.10 9.73
C VAL A 242 -8.58 0.08 9.65
N SER A 243 -7.43 0.40 10.21
CA SER A 243 -6.31 -0.51 10.35
C SER A 243 -5.70 -0.43 11.75
N GLY A 244 -5.23 -1.58 12.23
CA GLY A 244 -4.43 -1.69 13.44
C GLY A 244 -3.13 -2.42 13.13
N GLY A 245 -2.03 -2.02 13.74
CA GLY A 245 -0.75 -2.69 13.58
C GLY A 245 0.17 -2.55 14.78
N TYR A 246 1.17 -3.44 14.84
CA TYR A 246 2.17 -3.52 15.89
C TYR A 246 3.58 -3.39 15.32
N LEU A 247 4.43 -2.57 15.94
CA LEU A 247 5.81 -2.34 15.53
C LEU A 247 6.65 -3.61 15.74
N LEU A 248 7.14 -4.19 14.66
CA LEU A 248 8.03 -5.36 14.72
C LEU A 248 9.50 -4.98 14.75
N LYS A 249 9.86 -3.93 14.01
CA LYS A 249 11.25 -3.57 13.82
C LYS A 249 11.40 -2.13 13.45
N SER A 250 12.44 -1.50 13.98
CA SER A 250 12.82 -0.16 13.59
C SER A 250 14.33 -0.02 13.45
N ARG A 251 14.78 0.87 12.56
CA ARG A 251 16.19 1.03 12.23
C ARG A 251 16.50 2.42 11.67
N THR A 252 17.54 3.07 12.16
CA THR A 252 18.13 4.22 11.47
C THR A 252 19.22 3.79 10.50
N LYS A 253 19.32 4.50 9.37
CA LYS A 253 20.40 4.32 8.39
C LYS A 253 20.96 5.68 8.02
N GLN A 254 22.22 5.90 8.35
CA GLN A 254 22.97 7.12 8.07
C GLN A 254 24.16 6.81 7.15
N ILE A 255 24.45 7.71 6.21
CA ILE A 255 25.62 7.64 5.32
C ILE A 255 26.27 9.02 5.24
N SER A 256 27.55 9.10 5.60
CA SER A 256 28.42 10.27 5.39
C SER A 256 29.77 9.85 4.81
N GLN A 257 30.59 10.82 4.41
CA GLN A 257 31.98 10.57 4.02
C GLN A 257 32.81 10.17 5.24
N GLU A 258 32.63 10.85 6.37
CA GLU A 258 33.44 10.66 7.59
C GLU A 258 33.18 9.33 8.31
N ARG A 259 31.91 8.95 8.50
CA ARG A 259 31.52 7.76 9.29
C ARG A 259 31.11 6.58 8.42
N GLY A 260 31.15 6.73 7.10
CA GLY A 260 30.65 5.74 6.16
C GLY A 260 29.16 5.43 6.40
N LYS A 261 28.79 4.15 6.28
CA LYS A 261 27.41 3.68 6.42
C LYS A 261 27.17 3.10 7.81
N VAL A 262 26.39 3.80 8.61
CA VAL A 262 25.98 3.38 9.96
C VAL A 262 24.52 2.94 9.96
N ARG A 263 24.23 1.84 10.66
CA ARG A 263 22.88 1.33 10.88
C ARG A 263 22.70 1.00 12.35
N LYS A 264 21.71 1.60 13.02
CA LYS A 264 21.37 1.27 14.40
C LYS A 264 19.93 0.74 14.45
N THR A 265 19.73 -0.34 15.18
CA THR A 265 18.42 -0.95 15.43
C THR A 265 18.08 -0.67 16.89
N ASP A 266 16.92 -0.07 17.13
CA ASP A 266 16.37 0.20 18.46
C ASP A 266 14.87 0.50 18.26
N ASP A 267 14.13 0.80 19.33
CA ASP A 267 12.72 1.21 19.24
C ASP A 267 12.58 2.70 18.87
N PHE A 268 13.61 3.52 19.09
CA PHE A 268 13.67 4.95 18.74
C PHE A 268 12.48 5.79 19.21
N ASN A 269 11.90 5.42 20.36
CA ASN A 269 10.67 6.02 20.88
C ASN A 269 9.49 5.97 19.89
N LEU A 270 9.45 4.99 18.99
CA LEU A 270 8.32 4.81 18.08
C LEU A 270 7.14 4.20 18.81
N ASN A 271 5.93 4.65 18.45
CA ASN A 271 4.72 4.08 19.00
C ASN A 271 4.60 2.61 18.58
N LYS A 272 4.45 1.72 19.57
CA LYS A 272 4.34 0.28 19.33
C LYS A 272 3.04 -0.08 18.63
N TRP A 273 1.97 0.67 18.89
CA TRP A 273 0.66 0.47 18.29
C TRP A 273 0.37 1.56 17.27
N ARG A 274 -0.10 1.15 16.10
CA ARG A 274 -0.52 2.08 15.06
C ARG A 274 -1.96 1.82 14.68
N PHE A 275 -2.82 2.80 14.93
CA PHE A 275 -4.20 2.78 14.49
C PHE A 275 -4.41 3.84 13.42
N GLY A 276 -5.21 3.53 12.41
CA GLY A 276 -5.39 4.43 11.28
C GLY A 276 -6.66 4.18 10.48
N LEU A 277 -6.94 5.12 9.59
CA LEU A 277 -7.88 4.97 8.49
C LEU A 277 -7.16 4.42 7.27
N THR A 278 -7.82 3.56 6.52
CA THR A 278 -7.31 3.01 5.27
C THR A 278 -8.38 3.10 4.20
N SER A 279 -7.96 3.40 2.98
CA SER A 279 -8.84 3.58 1.84
C SER A 279 -8.18 3.13 0.56
N GLU A 280 -9.00 2.70 -0.40
CA GLU A 280 -8.56 2.26 -1.71
C GLU A 280 -9.52 2.76 -2.78
N LEU A 281 -8.97 3.19 -3.91
CA LEU A 281 -9.73 3.53 -5.10
C LEU A 281 -9.13 2.78 -6.28
N GLY A 282 -9.96 2.08 -7.03
CA GLY A 282 -9.54 1.24 -8.14
C GLY A 282 -10.39 1.43 -9.36
N TYR A 283 -9.74 1.36 -10.53
CA TYR A 283 -10.41 1.18 -11.81
C TYR A 283 -9.67 0.13 -12.63
N GLY A 284 -10.34 -1.00 -12.87
CA GLY A 284 -9.72 -2.12 -13.58
C GLY A 284 -8.47 -2.65 -12.86
N PRO A 285 -7.31 -2.73 -13.55
CA PRO A 285 -6.08 -3.27 -12.96
C PRO A 285 -5.33 -2.29 -12.05
N VAL A 286 -5.64 -0.99 -12.10
CA VAL A 286 -4.94 0.04 -11.34
C VAL A 286 -5.69 0.33 -10.05
N LYS A 287 -4.96 0.34 -8.93
CA LYS A 287 -5.48 0.69 -7.61
C LYS A 287 -4.56 1.64 -6.91
N LEU A 288 -5.16 2.65 -6.32
CA LEU A 288 -4.53 3.58 -5.41
C LEU A 288 -4.97 3.21 -4.00
N TYR A 289 -4.05 3.29 -3.05
CA TYR A 289 -4.36 3.18 -1.64
C TYR A 289 -3.90 4.44 -0.92
N ALA A 290 -4.58 4.75 0.18
CA ALA A 290 -4.15 5.77 1.12
C ALA A 290 -4.38 5.27 2.56
N ASN A 291 -3.37 5.43 3.40
CA ASN A 291 -3.43 5.15 4.83
C ASN A 291 -3.14 6.44 5.60
N PHE A 292 -3.89 6.69 6.67
CA PHE A 292 -3.72 7.82 7.56
C PHE A 292 -3.71 7.35 9.00
N ALA A 293 -2.60 7.52 9.71
CA ALA A 293 -2.48 7.13 11.11
C ALA A 293 -3.19 8.15 12.01
N LEU A 294 -3.98 7.62 12.94
CA LEU A 294 -4.64 8.37 14.02
C LEU A 294 -3.79 8.38 15.30
N THR A 295 -2.74 7.56 15.35
CA THR A 295 -1.73 7.56 16.41
C THR A 295 -0.45 8.29 15.94
N PRO A 296 0.22 9.05 16.81
CA PRO A 296 1.51 9.63 16.47
C PRO A 296 2.59 8.57 16.19
N LEU A 297 3.60 8.95 15.40
CA LEU A 297 4.74 8.09 15.05
C LEU A 297 5.61 7.77 16.26
N HIS A 298 5.77 8.75 17.15
CA HIS A 298 6.54 8.63 18.39
C HIS A 298 5.61 8.55 19.60
N ASP A 299 6.05 7.86 20.64
CA ASP A 299 5.28 7.64 21.87
C ASP A 299 5.14 8.91 22.71
N TYR A 300 6.14 9.81 22.63
CA TYR A 300 6.11 11.14 23.23
C TYR A 300 6.98 12.13 22.45
N GLY A 301 6.90 13.42 22.80
CA GLY A 301 7.71 14.49 22.23
C GLY A 301 7.23 14.95 20.86
N LEU A 302 7.46 14.15 19.81
CA LEU A 302 7.01 14.47 18.46
C LEU A 302 5.58 13.98 18.22
N GLN A 303 4.67 14.91 17.93
CA GLN A 303 3.27 14.62 17.62
C GLN A 303 3.05 14.59 16.09
N GLN A 304 3.71 13.63 15.43
CA GLN A 304 3.68 13.46 13.99
C GLN A 304 2.70 12.34 13.60
N TYR A 305 1.74 12.60 12.72
CA TYR A 305 0.75 11.63 12.25
C TYR A 305 1.09 11.13 10.83
N PRO A 306 1.64 9.90 10.69
CA PRO A 306 2.02 9.37 9.38
C PRO A 306 0.85 9.19 8.42
N PHE A 307 1.11 9.43 7.15
CA PHE A 307 0.23 9.01 6.07
C PHE A 307 1.04 8.45 4.90
N SER A 308 0.41 7.58 4.12
CA SER A 308 1.01 6.99 2.94
C SER A 308 0.02 6.93 1.79
N ILE A 309 0.48 7.21 0.58
CA ILE A 309 -0.32 7.13 -0.65
C ILE A 309 0.50 6.41 -1.71
N GLY A 310 -0.12 5.49 -2.45
CA GLY A 310 0.59 4.76 -3.49
C GLY A 310 -0.29 3.89 -4.35
N ILE A 311 0.35 2.98 -5.08
CA ILE A 311 -0.28 1.99 -5.93
C ILE A 311 -0.33 0.61 -5.24
N ARG A 312 -1.42 -0.12 -5.45
CA ARG A 312 -1.58 -1.52 -5.02
C ARG A 312 -1.56 -2.45 -6.23
N LEU A 313 -0.76 -3.50 -6.13
CA LEU A 313 -0.58 -4.54 -7.14
C LEU A 313 -1.14 -5.86 -6.63
N ASN A 314 -1.83 -6.59 -7.49
CA ASN A 314 -2.44 -7.91 -7.20
C ASN A 314 -3.58 -7.95 -6.14
N GLY A 315 -4.04 -6.80 -5.64
CA GLY A 315 -5.25 -6.72 -4.79
C GLY A 315 -6.54 -7.07 -5.54
N PHE A 316 -7.70 -7.06 -4.86
CA PHE A 316 -9.02 -7.37 -5.47
C PHE A 316 -9.69 -6.25 -6.24
#